data_AF-A0A4Q5Y3T0-F1
#
_entry.id   AF-A0A4Q5Y3T0-F1
#
_cell.length_a   1.000
_cell.length_b   1.000
_cell.length_c   1.000
_cell.angle_alpha   90.00
_cell.angle_beta   90.00
_cell.angle_gamma   90.00
#
_symmetry.space_group_name_H-M   'P 1'
#
loop_
_entity.id
_entity.type
_entity.pdbx_description
1 polymer ?
#
loop_
_entity_poly.entity_id
_entity_poly.type
_entity_poly.pdbx_seq_one_letter_code
_entity_poly.pdbx_strand_id
1 'polypeptide(L)'
;MGGTVNTTYGVQNFGFSTTNATGPGNIYAALQGMLPYAVPYDSTGKRILLPGGDINISNPVDENDYNINLRKTLRVLGSIYAEVKIVNGLRYRVNFGPDFQNYYNGRWMDANSINRGGGNPGSTNYAQLNQTSNLSWTLDNLLYYDKSIKGTHNHDFGVTLLQSSLYRRSETSSMTATKLPLPNQKWYALNAVSALDGFSSGLTENSITSYMARVNYAFDQKYLITAFVRWDGASVLAAGNKWDVFPSVSIGWRLDNEPFMKDATWITSLKLRAGIATVGNAAVGPYTTLGGLQG
;
A
#
# COMPACT_ATOMS: atom_id res chain seq x y z
N MET A 1 20.06 -20.54 5.21
CA MET A 1 19.59 -19.17 5.50
C MET A 1 19.85 -18.29 4.29
N GLY A 2 19.08 -17.23 4.11
CA GLY A 2 19.28 -16.29 3.03
C GLY A 2 18.48 -15.02 3.27
N GLY A 3 18.83 -13.95 2.57
CA GLY A 3 18.04 -12.74 2.63
C GLY A 3 18.34 -11.80 1.48
N THR A 4 17.36 -10.96 1.16
CA THR A 4 17.49 -9.88 0.20
C THR A 4 16.98 -8.59 0.83
N VAL A 5 17.60 -7.48 0.43
CA VAL A 5 17.14 -6.13 0.77
C VAL A 5 17.08 -5.34 -0.53
N ASN A 6 15.91 -4.77 -0.80
CA ASN A 6 15.68 -3.90 -1.95
C ASN A 6 15.43 -2.49 -1.44
N THR A 7 16.23 -1.54 -1.93
CA THR A 7 16.07 -0.12 -1.60
C THR A 7 15.75 0.65 -2.87
N THR A 8 14.68 1.44 -2.83
CA THR A 8 14.29 2.33 -3.91
C THR A 8 14.18 3.75 -3.40
N TYR A 9 14.68 4.69 -4.19
CA TYR A 9 14.55 6.12 -3.95
C TYR A 9 14.01 6.79 -5.20
N GLY A 10 12.91 7.50 -5.05
CA GLY A 10 12.26 8.23 -6.14
C GLY A 10 12.10 9.70 -5.79
N VAL A 11 12.36 10.56 -6.77
CA VAL A 11 12.09 12.01 -6.70
C VAL A 11 11.23 12.37 -7.90
N GLN A 12 10.11 13.04 -7.66
CA GLN A 12 9.17 13.47 -8.69
C GLN A 12 8.70 14.88 -8.37
N ASN A 13 8.62 15.76 -9.37
CA ASN A 13 7.97 17.05 -9.25
C ASN A 13 6.72 17.05 -10.14
N PHE A 14 5.54 17.11 -9.54
CA PHE A 14 4.27 17.14 -10.27
C PHE A 14 3.82 18.55 -10.67
N GLY A 15 4.55 19.60 -10.27
CA GLY A 15 4.22 20.98 -10.59
C GLY A 15 2.79 21.35 -10.17
N PHE A 16 2.00 21.85 -11.12
CA PHE A 16 0.60 22.19 -10.93
C PHE A 16 -0.26 20.94 -10.66
N SER A 17 -0.62 20.75 -9.40
CA SER A 17 -1.53 19.69 -8.94
C SER A 17 -2.32 20.22 -7.75
N THR A 18 -3.65 20.20 -7.86
CA THR A 18 -4.57 20.67 -6.83
C THR A 18 -5.54 19.56 -6.42
N THR A 19 -6.08 19.65 -5.21
CA THR A 19 -7.11 18.75 -4.68
C THR A 19 -8.43 19.50 -4.45
N ASN A 20 -8.64 20.62 -5.15
CA ASN A 20 -9.83 21.45 -4.96
C ASN A 20 -11.05 20.78 -5.62
N ALA A 21 -12.21 20.90 -4.97
CA ALA A 21 -13.49 20.38 -5.48
C ALA A 21 -14.02 21.19 -6.68
N THR A 22 -13.52 22.40 -6.89
CA THR A 22 -13.87 23.29 -7.99
C THR A 22 -12.60 23.75 -8.70
N GLY A 23 -12.45 23.34 -9.96
CA GLY A 23 -11.30 23.66 -10.82
C GLY A 23 -10.50 22.43 -11.29
N PRO A 24 -9.60 22.61 -12.27
CA PRO A 24 -8.80 21.53 -12.83
C PRO A 24 -7.75 21.00 -11.83
N GLY A 25 -7.76 19.68 -11.61
CA GLY A 25 -6.85 19.02 -10.66
C GLY A 25 -5.39 18.92 -11.12
N ASN A 26 -5.13 19.15 -12.41
CA ASN A 26 -3.79 19.13 -13.01
C ASN A 26 -3.74 20.07 -14.23
N ILE A 27 -2.53 20.34 -14.72
CA ILE A 27 -2.31 21.32 -15.80
C ILE A 27 -2.97 20.90 -17.12
N TYR A 28 -3.05 19.60 -17.41
CA TYR A 28 -3.67 19.10 -18.62
C TYR A 28 -5.19 19.35 -18.61
N ALA A 29 -5.85 19.06 -17.50
CA ALA A 29 -7.26 19.38 -17.31
C ALA A 29 -7.52 20.89 -17.37
N ALA A 30 -6.58 21.71 -16.88
CA ALA A 30 -6.68 23.17 -16.97
C ALA A 30 -6.60 23.65 -18.41
N LEU A 31 -5.68 23.07 -19.21
CA LEU A 31 -5.53 23.38 -20.63
C LEU A 31 -6.75 22.94 -21.46
N GLN A 32 -7.38 21.80 -21.13
CA GLN A 32 -8.61 21.36 -21.79
C GLN A 32 -9.80 22.28 -21.52
N GLY A 33 -9.81 22.96 -20.37
CA GLY A 33 -10.86 23.93 -20.02
C GLY A 33 -10.71 25.29 -20.70
N MET A 34 -9.63 25.51 -21.46
CA MET A 34 -9.40 26.77 -22.15
C MET A 34 -10.31 26.94 -23.36
N LEU A 35 -10.77 28.17 -23.56
CA LEU A 35 -11.56 28.54 -24.73
C LEU A 35 -10.66 28.47 -25.98
N PRO A 36 -11.11 27.84 -27.09
CA PRO A 36 -10.26 27.68 -28.29
C PRO A 36 -9.76 28.98 -28.92
N TYR A 37 -10.45 30.10 -28.67
CA TYR A 37 -10.11 31.42 -29.18
C TYR A 37 -9.29 32.27 -28.20
N ALA A 38 -9.08 31.81 -26.96
CA ALA A 38 -8.34 32.56 -25.95
C ALA A 38 -6.84 32.60 -26.30
N VAL A 39 -6.26 33.79 -26.25
CA VAL A 39 -4.82 33.97 -26.49
C VAL A 39 -4.10 33.99 -25.14
N PRO A 40 -3.06 33.17 -24.91
CA PRO A 40 -2.44 33.05 -23.60
C PRO A 40 -1.55 34.25 -23.21
N TYR A 41 -1.07 35.03 -24.17
CA TYR A 41 -0.17 36.15 -23.96
C TYR A 41 -0.67 37.41 -24.67
N ASP A 42 -0.35 38.57 -24.12
CA ASP A 42 -0.57 39.85 -24.80
C ASP A 42 0.55 40.16 -25.81
N SER A 43 0.44 41.31 -26.50
CA SER A 43 1.41 41.75 -27.50
C SER A 43 2.81 42.03 -26.93
N THR A 44 2.96 42.12 -25.61
CA THR A 44 4.24 42.31 -24.91
C THR A 44 4.84 41.00 -24.42
N GLY A 45 4.16 39.86 -24.65
CA GLY A 45 4.56 38.54 -24.16
C GLY A 45 4.19 38.29 -22.70
N LYS A 46 3.39 39.17 -22.07
CA LYS A 46 2.93 38.97 -20.69
C LYS A 46 1.71 38.05 -20.70
N ARG A 47 1.69 37.09 -19.77
CA ARG A 47 0.59 36.16 -19.58
C ARG A 47 -0.71 36.91 -19.30
N ILE A 48 -1.75 36.60 -20.07
CA ILE A 48 -3.11 37.08 -19.82
C ILE A 48 -3.77 36.10 -18.86
N LEU A 49 -4.11 36.55 -17.64
CA LEU A 49 -4.69 35.69 -16.61
C LEU A 49 -6.08 35.18 -17.00
N LEU A 50 -6.93 36.05 -17.57
CA LEU A 50 -8.31 35.75 -17.99
C LEU A 50 -8.48 36.01 -19.50
N PRO A 51 -7.95 35.15 -20.37
CA PRO A 51 -7.85 35.42 -21.81
C PRO A 51 -9.19 35.41 -22.55
N GLY A 52 -10.27 34.95 -21.91
CA GLY A 52 -11.65 35.06 -22.40
C GLY A 52 -12.54 35.99 -21.57
N GLY A 53 -11.99 36.73 -20.61
CA GLY A 53 -12.75 37.63 -19.73
C GLY A 53 -13.63 36.93 -18.66
N ASP A 54 -13.76 35.60 -18.70
CA ASP A 54 -14.45 34.81 -17.67
C ASP A 54 -13.53 34.53 -16.49
N ILE A 55 -13.94 34.95 -15.28
CA ILE A 55 -13.19 34.75 -14.03
C ILE A 55 -12.99 33.26 -13.68
N ASN A 56 -13.84 32.37 -14.20
CA ASN A 56 -13.74 30.94 -13.96
C ASN A 56 -12.76 30.23 -14.91
N ILE A 57 -12.29 30.92 -15.96
CA ILE A 57 -11.37 30.37 -16.96
C ILE A 57 -10.04 31.13 -16.90
N SER A 58 -9.19 30.71 -15.97
CA SER A 58 -7.84 31.25 -15.81
C SER A 58 -6.82 30.51 -16.65
N ASN A 59 -5.95 31.24 -17.32
CA ASN A 59 -4.91 30.72 -18.19
C ASN A 59 -3.84 29.94 -17.39
N PRO A 60 -3.67 28.62 -17.58
CA PRO A 60 -2.72 27.81 -16.82
C PRO A 60 -1.30 27.81 -17.39
N VAL A 61 -1.02 28.64 -18.40
CA VAL A 61 0.32 28.79 -18.96
C VAL A 61 1.29 29.30 -17.87
N ASP A 62 2.54 28.84 -17.93
CA ASP A 62 3.62 29.10 -16.98
C ASP A 62 3.39 28.58 -15.56
N GLU A 63 2.30 27.84 -15.29
CA GLU A 63 2.04 27.31 -13.94
C GLU A 63 3.14 26.34 -13.45
N ASN A 64 3.92 25.76 -14.35
CA ASN A 64 5.09 24.94 -13.96
C ASN A 64 6.20 25.76 -13.29
N ASP A 65 6.28 27.06 -13.55
CA ASP A 65 7.26 27.95 -12.92
C ASP A 65 6.77 28.44 -11.54
N TYR A 66 5.45 28.53 -11.37
CA TYR A 66 4.83 29.01 -10.14
C TYR A 66 4.49 27.90 -9.14
N ASN A 67 4.39 26.65 -9.58
CA ASN A 67 3.99 25.52 -8.73
C ASN A 67 5.07 24.47 -8.66
N ILE A 68 5.35 24.03 -7.44
CA ILE A 68 6.22 22.89 -7.18
C ILE A 68 5.46 21.91 -6.31
N ASN A 69 5.49 20.64 -6.69
CA ASN A 69 4.95 19.54 -5.91
C ASN A 69 5.98 18.43 -5.88
N LEU A 70 6.98 18.62 -5.00
CA LEU A 70 8.14 17.75 -4.87
C LEU A 70 7.79 16.58 -3.94
N ARG A 71 7.76 15.39 -4.52
CA ARG A 71 7.58 14.13 -3.81
C ARG A 71 8.89 13.38 -3.77
N LYS A 72 9.28 12.93 -2.59
CA LYS A 72 10.41 12.03 -2.38
C LYS A 72 9.89 10.80 -1.67
N THR A 73 10.20 9.62 -2.20
CA THR A 73 9.83 8.35 -1.60
C THR A 73 11.08 7.52 -1.44
N LEU A 74 11.39 7.15 -0.21
CA LEU A 74 12.35 6.10 0.12
C LEU A 74 11.57 4.87 0.53
N ARG A 75 11.87 3.71 -0.06
CA ARG A 75 11.33 2.44 0.39
C ARG A 75 12.43 1.40 0.54
N VAL A 76 12.40 0.65 1.63
CA VAL A 76 13.33 -0.44 1.95
C VAL A 76 12.51 -1.67 2.26
N LEU A 77 12.60 -2.69 1.43
CA LEU A 77 12.00 -4.01 1.65
C LEU A 77 13.06 -5.04 1.96
N GLY A 78 12.93 -5.73 3.09
CA GLY A 78 13.72 -6.91 3.43
C GLY A 78 12.90 -8.19 3.25
N SER A 79 13.58 -9.27 2.88
CA SER A 79 13.06 -10.64 2.95
C SER A 79 14.16 -11.54 3.44
N ILE A 80 14.09 -11.95 4.71
CA ILE A 80 15.14 -12.71 5.39
C ILE A 80 14.53 -14.01 5.89
N TYR A 81 15.25 -15.12 5.73
CA TYR A 81 14.82 -16.39 6.28
C TYR A 81 15.99 -17.25 6.77
N ALA A 82 15.71 -18.07 7.77
CA ALA A 82 16.57 -19.15 8.20
C ALA A 82 15.74 -20.44 8.28
N GLU A 83 16.35 -21.55 7.89
CA GLU A 83 15.73 -22.87 7.94
C GLU A 83 16.73 -23.85 8.54
N VAL A 84 16.25 -24.70 9.43
CA VAL A 84 17.01 -25.76 10.08
C VAL A 84 16.25 -27.07 9.96
N LYS A 85 16.95 -28.12 9.52
CA LYS A 85 16.44 -29.49 9.56
C LYS A 85 16.72 -30.04 10.96
N ILE A 86 15.68 -30.37 11.70
CA ILE A 86 15.80 -30.84 13.09
C ILE A 86 16.07 -32.36 13.08
N VAL A 87 15.20 -33.10 12.41
CA VAL A 87 15.34 -34.55 12.14
C VAL A 87 14.81 -34.85 10.75
N ASN A 88 14.96 -36.10 10.29
CA ASN A 88 14.41 -36.49 9.00
C ASN A 88 12.88 -36.23 8.94
N GLY A 89 12.44 -35.56 7.89
CA GLY A 89 11.05 -35.10 7.72
C GLY A 89 10.69 -33.81 8.47
N LEU A 90 11.35 -33.46 9.58
CA LEU A 90 11.03 -32.28 10.40
C LEU A 90 11.99 -31.11 10.14
N ARG A 91 11.46 -29.98 9.68
CA ARG A 91 12.23 -28.74 9.49
C ARG A 91 11.49 -27.55 10.11
N TYR A 92 12.26 -26.64 10.70
CA TYR A 92 11.78 -25.37 11.20
C TYR A 92 12.32 -24.24 10.33
N ARG A 93 11.47 -23.28 10.01
CA ARG A 93 11.81 -22.11 9.20
C ARG A 93 11.26 -20.86 9.86
N VAL A 94 12.10 -19.84 9.96
CA VAL A 94 11.69 -18.48 10.34
C VAL A 94 11.85 -17.56 9.15
N ASN A 95 10.83 -16.74 8.89
CA ASN A 95 10.89 -15.67 7.89
C ASN A 95 10.65 -14.33 8.57
N PHE A 96 11.42 -13.32 8.21
CA PHE A 96 11.24 -11.95 8.64
C PHE A 96 11.23 -11.02 7.42
N GLY A 97 10.17 -10.23 7.27
CA GLY A 97 9.95 -9.33 6.15
C GLY A 97 9.64 -7.91 6.62
N PRO A 98 10.65 -7.05 6.84
CA PRO A 98 10.45 -5.64 7.13
C PRO A 98 10.17 -4.84 5.84
N ASP A 99 9.29 -3.86 5.92
CA ASP A 99 8.97 -2.89 4.87
C ASP A 99 8.90 -1.50 5.50
N PHE A 100 9.87 -0.66 5.17
CA PHE A 100 9.92 0.73 5.59
C PHE A 100 9.70 1.63 4.39
N GLN A 101 8.79 2.60 4.53
CA GLN A 101 8.55 3.62 3.51
C GLN A 101 8.53 4.99 4.18
N ASN A 102 9.36 5.90 3.70
CA ASN A 102 9.26 7.31 4.03
C ASN A 102 8.81 8.08 2.79
N TYR A 103 7.72 8.82 2.94
CA TYR A 103 7.17 9.71 1.94
C TYR A 103 7.28 11.15 2.43
N TYR A 104 7.79 11.99 1.57
CA TYR A 104 7.96 13.41 1.78
C TYR A 104 7.27 14.14 0.63
N ASN A 105 6.44 15.12 0.96
CA ASN A 105 5.80 15.96 -0.03
C ASN A 105 5.89 17.43 0.37
N GLY A 106 6.77 18.15 -0.33
CA GLY A 106 6.85 19.60 -0.26
C GLY A 106 6.07 20.20 -1.42
N ARG A 107 5.18 21.14 -1.12
CA ARG A 107 4.40 21.86 -2.12
C ARG A 107 4.60 23.36 -1.97
N TRP A 108 4.76 24.04 -3.09
CA TRP A 108 4.85 25.48 -3.21
C TRP A 108 3.88 25.95 -4.29
N MET A 109 3.18 27.04 -4.02
CA MET A 109 2.45 27.80 -5.03
C MET A 109 2.78 29.27 -4.84
N ASP A 110 3.39 29.86 -5.86
CA ASP A 110 3.72 31.28 -5.90
C ASP A 110 2.45 32.13 -6.00
N ALA A 111 2.49 33.37 -5.50
CA ALA A 111 1.41 34.34 -5.64
C ALA A 111 0.97 34.55 -7.11
N ASN A 112 1.88 34.34 -8.07
CA ASN A 112 1.58 34.42 -9.51
C ASN A 112 0.85 33.18 -10.07
N SER A 113 0.68 32.10 -9.30
CA SER A 113 -0.14 30.96 -9.70
C SER A 113 -1.62 31.34 -9.76
N ILE A 114 -2.38 30.78 -10.71
CA ILE A 114 -3.85 30.95 -10.79
C ILE A 114 -4.54 30.56 -9.49
N ASN A 115 -4.03 29.56 -8.77
CA ASN A 115 -4.63 29.10 -7.51
C ASN A 115 -4.36 30.04 -6.33
N ARG A 116 -3.49 31.05 -6.54
CA ARG A 116 -3.03 32.00 -5.52
C ARG A 116 -3.35 33.45 -5.86
N GLY A 117 -4.19 33.68 -6.86
CA GLY A 117 -4.64 35.02 -7.27
C GLY A 117 -3.98 35.54 -8.54
N GLY A 118 -3.04 34.80 -9.15
CA GLY A 118 -2.48 35.12 -10.46
C GLY A 118 -1.68 36.42 -10.50
N GLY A 119 -1.12 36.86 -9.37
CA GLY A 119 -0.36 38.10 -9.24
C GLY A 119 -1.21 39.37 -9.05
N ASN A 120 -2.53 39.24 -8.94
CA ASN A 120 -3.42 40.36 -8.60
C ASN A 120 -3.24 40.83 -7.14
N PRO A 121 -3.66 42.06 -6.79
CA PRO A 121 -3.64 42.53 -5.41
C PRO A 121 -4.33 41.55 -4.46
N GLY A 122 -3.64 41.19 -3.38
CA GLY A 122 -4.10 40.16 -2.42
C GLY A 122 -3.62 38.74 -2.72
N SER A 123 -2.91 38.52 -3.83
CA SER A 123 -2.24 37.24 -4.10
C SER A 123 -1.20 36.93 -3.04
N THR A 124 -1.11 35.66 -2.65
CA THR A 124 -0.22 35.25 -1.54
C THR A 124 0.44 33.92 -1.84
N ASN A 125 1.70 33.80 -1.47
CA ASN A 125 2.44 32.54 -1.54
C ASN A 125 1.83 31.49 -0.62
N TYR A 126 1.96 30.22 -1.00
CA TYR A 126 1.54 29.06 -0.22
C TYR A 126 2.64 28.02 -0.17
N ALA A 127 2.85 27.45 1.02
CA ALA A 127 3.74 26.32 1.23
C ALA A 127 3.06 25.24 2.06
N GLN A 128 3.40 23.99 1.77
CA GLN A 128 2.98 22.84 2.54
C GLN A 128 4.11 21.82 2.64
N LEU A 129 4.22 21.19 3.80
CA LEU A 129 5.08 20.05 4.03
C LEU A 129 4.25 18.92 4.65
N ASN A 130 4.13 17.83 3.90
CA ASN A 130 3.55 16.58 4.39
C ASN A 130 4.64 15.52 4.49
N GLN A 131 4.65 14.77 5.57
CA GLN A 131 5.51 13.60 5.74
C GLN A 131 4.68 12.41 6.19
N THR A 132 5.04 11.24 5.69
CA THR A 132 4.45 9.98 6.11
C THR A 132 5.55 8.94 6.27
N SER A 133 5.63 8.32 7.43
CA SER A 133 6.55 7.24 7.74
C SER A 133 5.74 5.98 8.02
N ASN A 134 5.86 4.99 7.14
CA ASN A 134 5.24 3.70 7.31
C ASN A 134 6.31 2.67 7.65
N LEU A 135 6.12 1.96 8.76
CA LEU A 135 6.89 0.79 9.12
C LEU A 135 5.93 -0.40 9.19
N SER A 136 6.22 -1.44 8.44
CA SER A 136 5.55 -2.73 8.55
C SER A 136 6.56 -3.84 8.69
N TRP A 137 6.20 -4.91 9.38
CA TRP A 137 6.99 -6.12 9.37
C TRP A 137 6.11 -7.35 9.57
N THR A 138 6.55 -8.46 8.98
CA THR A 138 5.99 -9.79 9.21
C THR A 138 7.07 -10.70 9.79
N LEU A 139 6.72 -11.45 10.82
CA LEU A 139 7.54 -12.51 11.40
C LEU A 139 6.73 -13.82 11.35
N ASP A 140 7.21 -14.78 10.58
CA ASP A 140 6.59 -16.09 10.46
C ASP A 140 7.49 -17.18 11.04
N ASN A 141 6.92 -18.00 11.90
CA ASN A 141 7.52 -19.21 12.45
C ASN A 141 6.79 -20.41 11.85
N LEU A 142 7.49 -21.24 11.08
CA LEU A 142 6.93 -22.40 10.41
C LEU A 142 7.61 -23.69 10.86
N LEU A 143 6.80 -24.69 11.16
CA LEU A 143 7.26 -26.06 11.39
C LEU A 143 6.65 -26.96 10.32
N TYR A 144 7.49 -27.69 9.62
CA TYR A 144 7.06 -28.64 8.59
C TYR A 144 7.45 -30.05 8.99
N TYR A 145 6.53 -30.99 8.81
CA TYR A 145 6.81 -32.41 8.95
C TYR A 145 6.28 -33.17 7.73
N ASP A 146 7.20 -33.75 6.95
CA ASP A 146 6.87 -34.55 5.78
C ASP A 146 7.32 -36.00 6.00
N LYS A 147 6.43 -36.96 5.72
CA LYS A 147 6.72 -38.39 5.84
C LYS A 147 6.10 -39.15 4.67
N SER A 148 6.93 -39.94 3.99
CA SER A 148 6.50 -40.87 2.95
C SER A 148 6.69 -42.30 3.42
N ILE A 149 5.63 -43.11 3.30
CA ILE A 149 5.66 -44.55 3.53
C ILE A 149 5.50 -45.20 2.16
N LYS A 150 6.51 -45.95 1.74
CA LYS A 150 6.52 -46.68 0.46
C LYS A 150 6.22 -48.15 0.71
N GLY A 151 5.49 -48.77 -0.21
CA GLY A 151 5.05 -50.17 -0.14
C GLY A 151 4.24 -50.54 -1.37
N THR A 152 3.34 -51.53 -1.25
CA THR A 152 2.34 -51.85 -2.30
C THR A 152 1.51 -50.62 -2.67
N HIS A 153 1.21 -49.81 -1.67
CA HIS A 153 0.60 -48.49 -1.82
C HIS A 153 1.47 -47.45 -1.13
N ASN A 154 1.57 -46.28 -1.75
CA ASN A 154 2.35 -45.15 -1.27
C ASN A 154 1.47 -44.19 -0.49
N HIS A 155 1.95 -43.77 0.68
CA HIS A 155 1.28 -42.79 1.53
C HIS A 155 2.24 -41.63 1.79
N ASP A 156 1.85 -40.43 1.38
CA ASP A 156 2.62 -39.21 1.63
C ASP A 156 1.82 -38.31 2.57
N PHE A 157 2.43 -37.95 3.71
CA PHE A 157 1.87 -37.06 4.73
C PHE A 157 2.69 -35.79 4.80
N GLY A 158 2.01 -34.64 4.89
CA GLY A 158 2.65 -33.35 5.11
C GLY A 158 1.88 -32.54 6.15
N VAL A 159 2.57 -32.07 7.19
CA VAL A 159 2.02 -31.19 8.21
C VAL A 159 2.78 -29.88 8.17
N THR A 160 2.05 -28.76 8.28
CA THR A 160 2.63 -27.43 8.42
C THR A 160 1.94 -26.70 9.55
N LEU A 161 2.71 -26.27 10.54
CA LEU A 161 2.27 -25.34 11.58
C LEU A 161 2.89 -23.97 11.31
N LEU A 162 2.11 -22.92 11.55
CA LEU A 162 2.50 -21.53 11.38
C LEU A 162 2.08 -20.76 12.64
N GLN A 163 2.99 -19.95 13.16
CA GLN A 163 2.66 -18.74 13.91
C GLN A 163 3.14 -17.55 13.08
N SER A 164 2.29 -16.55 12.92
CA SER A 164 2.60 -15.35 12.14
C SER A 164 2.24 -14.10 12.95
N SER A 165 3.13 -13.13 12.93
CA SER A 165 2.92 -11.81 13.53
C SER A 165 3.16 -10.75 12.47
N LEU A 166 2.18 -9.88 12.32
CA LEU A 166 2.21 -8.75 11.39
C LEU A 166 1.95 -7.49 12.20
N TYR A 167 2.76 -6.47 11.97
CA TYR A 167 2.59 -5.15 12.58
C TYR A 167 2.74 -4.09 11.51
N ARG A 168 1.92 -3.04 11.60
CA ARG A 168 2.08 -1.82 10.81
C ARG A 168 1.92 -0.61 11.71
N ARG A 169 2.75 0.39 11.44
CA ARG A 169 2.74 1.72 12.04
C ARG A 169 2.84 2.74 10.93
N SER A 170 1.96 3.74 10.98
CA SER A 170 1.94 4.87 10.08
C SER A 170 1.97 6.14 10.91
N GLU A 171 2.98 6.96 10.69
CA GLU A 171 3.12 8.28 11.29
C GLU A 171 2.96 9.32 10.20
N THR A 172 2.17 10.35 10.48
CA THR A 172 1.90 11.43 9.55
C THR A 172 2.14 12.76 10.22
N SER A 173 2.64 13.72 9.44
CA SER A 173 2.68 15.11 9.84
C SER A 173 2.37 15.99 8.64
N SER A 174 1.66 17.08 8.89
CA SER A 174 1.28 18.08 7.89
C SER A 174 1.49 19.46 8.50
N MET A 175 2.04 20.37 7.71
CA MET A 175 2.14 21.79 8.02
C MET A 175 1.84 22.59 6.76
N THR A 176 1.04 23.64 6.90
CA THR A 176 0.62 24.51 5.81
C THR A 176 0.70 25.96 6.24
N ALA A 177 1.18 26.83 5.35
CA ALA A 177 1.21 28.26 5.56
C ALA A 177 0.96 29.04 4.26
N THR A 178 0.39 30.23 4.41
CA THR A 178 0.22 31.22 3.36
C THR A 178 0.92 32.51 3.75
N LYS A 179 1.01 33.46 2.81
CA LYS A 179 1.65 34.77 3.00
C LYS A 179 3.15 34.65 3.33
N LEU A 180 3.81 33.61 2.84
CA LEU A 180 5.27 33.52 2.95
C LEU A 180 5.93 34.69 2.20
N PRO A 181 6.91 35.37 2.80
CA PRO A 181 7.42 36.64 2.28
C PRO A 181 8.28 36.49 1.03
N LEU A 182 9.01 35.37 0.87
CA LEU A 182 9.96 35.19 -0.22
C LEU A 182 9.67 33.91 -1.03
N PRO A 183 9.63 34.00 -2.39
CA PRO A 183 9.40 32.84 -3.24
C PRO A 183 10.39 31.68 -3.07
N ASN A 184 11.65 32.00 -2.76
CA ASN A 184 12.72 31.01 -2.64
C ASN A 184 12.65 30.17 -1.35
N GLN A 185 11.89 30.61 -0.35
CA GLN A 185 11.77 29.91 0.94
C GLN A 185 11.04 28.58 0.83
N LYS A 186 10.02 28.53 -0.04
CA LYS A 186 9.20 27.32 -0.24
C LYS A 186 8.68 26.77 1.10
N TRP A 187 8.55 25.45 1.21
CA TRP A 187 8.23 24.76 2.47
C TRP A 187 9.43 24.60 3.41
N TYR A 188 10.60 25.19 3.10
CA TYR A 188 11.80 25.12 3.95
C TYR A 188 11.84 26.20 5.04
N ALA A 189 10.93 27.17 5.01
CA ALA A 189 10.84 28.22 6.03
C ALA A 189 9.38 28.46 6.46
N LEU A 190 8.65 27.40 6.80
CA LEU A 190 7.28 27.50 7.33
C LEU A 190 7.22 28.27 8.68
N ASN A 191 8.36 28.49 9.32
CA ASN A 191 8.52 29.35 10.50
C ASN A 191 8.70 30.84 10.17
N ALA A 192 8.71 31.24 8.88
CA ALA A 192 8.83 32.64 8.46
C ALA A 192 7.51 33.43 8.59
N VAL A 193 6.42 32.77 8.97
CA VAL A 193 5.11 33.37 9.24
C VAL A 193 4.82 33.34 10.74
N SER A 194 3.99 34.27 11.22
CA SER A 194 3.63 34.36 12.65
C SER A 194 2.78 33.19 13.16
N ALA A 195 2.03 32.55 12.27
CA ALA A 195 1.23 31.36 12.56
C ALA A 195 1.06 30.52 11.29
N LEU A 196 1.00 29.20 11.45
CA LEU A 196 0.65 28.27 10.38
C LEU A 196 -0.86 28.33 10.13
N ASP A 197 -1.28 28.14 8.88
CA ASP A 197 -2.71 28.04 8.54
C ASP A 197 -3.31 26.71 9.01
N GLY A 198 -2.48 25.67 9.09
CA GLY A 198 -2.88 24.37 9.56
C GLY A 198 -1.68 23.49 9.85
N PHE A 199 -1.80 22.68 10.90
CA PHE A 199 -0.83 21.66 11.24
C PHE A 199 -1.54 20.46 11.84
N SER A 200 -1.01 19.27 11.62
CA SER A 200 -1.50 18.06 12.25
C SER A 200 -0.40 17.01 12.35
N SER A 201 -0.59 16.10 13.30
CA SER A 201 0.16 14.86 13.39
C SER A 201 -0.81 13.71 13.63
N GLY A 202 -0.48 12.54 13.11
CA GLY A 202 -1.27 11.34 13.32
C GLY A 202 -0.38 10.12 13.49
N LEU A 203 -0.82 9.21 14.36
CA LEU A 203 -0.25 7.88 14.52
C LEU A 203 -1.35 6.86 14.25
N THR A 204 -1.03 5.84 13.48
CA THR A 204 -1.92 4.71 13.21
C THR A 204 -1.18 3.41 13.31
N GLU A 205 -1.65 2.50 14.16
CA GLU A 205 -1.06 1.19 14.37
C GLU A 205 -2.09 0.08 14.23
N ASN A 206 -1.70 -1.02 13.59
CA ASN A 206 -2.45 -2.25 13.62
C ASN A 206 -1.53 -3.48 13.66
N SER A 207 -2.03 -4.56 14.24
CA SER A 207 -1.33 -5.83 14.27
C SER A 207 -2.28 -6.98 14.03
N ILE A 208 -1.74 -8.04 13.42
CA ILE A 208 -2.42 -9.32 13.26
C ILE A 208 -1.50 -10.40 13.81
N THR A 209 -2.05 -11.26 14.66
CA THR A 209 -1.39 -12.48 15.12
C THR A 209 -2.20 -13.66 14.64
N SER A 210 -1.54 -14.64 14.06
CA SER A 210 -2.20 -15.75 13.39
C SER A 210 -1.55 -17.07 13.74
N TYR A 211 -2.38 -18.09 13.91
CA TYR A 211 -1.94 -19.49 14.02
C TYR A 211 -2.59 -20.29 12.91
N MET A 212 -1.84 -21.16 12.25
CA MET A 212 -2.39 -22.05 11.22
C MET A 212 -1.83 -23.46 11.38
N ALA A 213 -2.70 -24.44 11.20
CA ALA A 213 -2.31 -25.84 11.01
C ALA A 213 -2.84 -26.30 9.64
N ARG A 214 -1.98 -26.95 8.86
CA ARG A 214 -2.33 -27.55 7.58
C ARG A 214 -1.86 -28.99 7.56
N VAL A 215 -2.72 -29.88 7.09
CA VAL A 215 -2.43 -31.29 6.87
C VAL A 215 -2.72 -31.61 5.40
N ASN A 216 -1.77 -32.27 4.76
CA ASN A 216 -1.88 -32.82 3.43
C ASN A 216 -1.68 -34.32 3.51
N TYR A 217 -2.46 -35.06 2.74
CA TYR A 217 -2.34 -36.49 2.55
C TYR A 217 -2.48 -36.82 1.08
N ALA A 218 -1.60 -37.69 0.58
CA ALA A 218 -1.70 -38.26 -0.75
C ALA A 218 -1.61 -39.78 -0.68
N PHE A 219 -2.61 -40.46 -1.25
CA PHE A 219 -2.61 -41.90 -1.45
C PHE A 219 -2.26 -42.23 -2.90
N ASP A 220 -1.22 -43.02 -3.10
CA ASP A 220 -0.67 -43.42 -4.40
C ASP A 220 -0.45 -42.27 -5.37
N GLN A 221 -0.24 -41.06 -4.82
CA GLN A 221 -0.18 -39.85 -5.62
C GLN A 221 -1.44 -39.64 -6.50
N LYS A 222 -2.58 -40.28 -6.20
CA LYS A 222 -3.83 -40.18 -6.97
C LYS A 222 -4.87 -39.39 -6.23
N TYR A 223 -5.11 -39.76 -4.98
CA TYR A 223 -6.13 -39.17 -4.12
C TYR A 223 -5.45 -38.25 -3.13
N LEU A 224 -5.87 -36.99 -3.13
CA LEU A 224 -5.25 -35.91 -2.42
C LEU A 224 -6.28 -35.33 -1.46
N ILE A 225 -5.91 -35.15 -0.20
CA ILE A 225 -6.71 -34.46 0.79
C ILE A 225 -5.85 -33.36 1.40
N THR A 226 -6.38 -32.16 1.46
CA THR A 226 -5.79 -31.03 2.18
C THR A 226 -6.83 -30.47 3.12
N ALA A 227 -6.51 -30.40 4.39
CA ALA A 227 -7.29 -29.67 5.39
C ALA A 227 -6.39 -28.61 6.02
N PHE A 228 -6.94 -27.43 6.30
CA PHE A 228 -6.26 -26.47 7.14
C PHE A 228 -7.26 -25.70 7.99
N VAL A 229 -6.77 -25.19 9.11
CA VAL A 229 -7.48 -24.27 9.99
C VAL A 229 -6.55 -23.13 10.32
N ARG A 230 -7.10 -21.92 10.32
CA ARG A 230 -6.39 -20.71 10.71
C ARG A 230 -7.18 -19.99 11.78
N TRP A 231 -6.50 -19.49 12.80
CA TRP A 231 -7.05 -18.69 13.88
C TRP A 231 -6.34 -17.34 13.86
N ASP A 232 -7.08 -16.29 13.47
CA ASP A 232 -6.53 -14.96 13.25
C ASP A 232 -7.06 -13.98 14.27
N GLY A 233 -6.13 -13.25 14.90
CA GLY A 233 -6.39 -12.20 15.86
C GLY A 233 -5.99 -10.85 15.30
N ALA A 234 -6.93 -9.90 15.20
CA ALA A 234 -6.65 -8.55 14.70
C ALA A 234 -6.82 -7.50 15.81
N SER A 235 -5.86 -6.58 15.94
CA SER A 235 -5.88 -5.55 16.98
C SER A 235 -7.03 -4.56 16.85
N VAL A 236 -7.51 -4.37 15.62
CA VAL A 236 -8.58 -3.42 15.24
C VAL A 236 -9.98 -3.88 15.62
N LEU A 237 -10.16 -5.17 15.91
CA LEU A 237 -11.45 -5.73 16.30
C LEU A 237 -11.77 -5.43 17.77
N ALA A 238 -13.05 -5.41 18.10
CA ALA A 238 -13.53 -5.08 19.43
C ALA A 238 -13.00 -6.04 20.51
N ALA A 239 -12.83 -5.52 21.73
CA ALA A 239 -12.47 -6.35 22.88
C ALA A 239 -13.45 -7.53 23.01
N GLY A 240 -12.92 -8.74 23.25
CA GLY A 240 -13.70 -9.97 23.31
C GLY A 240 -13.98 -10.65 21.95
N ASN A 241 -13.88 -9.93 20.82
CA ASN A 241 -14.13 -10.45 19.47
C ASN A 241 -12.91 -10.31 18.54
N LYS A 242 -11.70 -10.35 19.13
CA LYS A 242 -10.48 -10.10 18.37
C LYS A 242 -10.08 -11.24 17.45
N TRP A 243 -10.65 -12.42 17.67
CA TRP A 243 -10.22 -13.67 17.06
C TRP A 243 -11.36 -14.38 16.36
N ASP A 244 -11.07 -14.99 15.22
CA ASP A 244 -12.00 -15.84 14.49
C ASP A 244 -11.27 -17.01 13.81
N VAL A 245 -12.01 -18.07 13.48
CA VAL A 245 -11.50 -19.34 12.96
C VAL A 245 -11.94 -19.56 11.52
N PHE A 246 -10.98 -19.82 10.66
CA PHE A 246 -11.15 -19.99 9.21
C PHE A 246 -10.73 -21.41 8.80
N PRO A 247 -11.65 -22.39 8.85
CA PRO A 247 -11.39 -23.75 8.39
C PRO A 247 -11.51 -23.88 6.87
N SER A 248 -10.80 -24.86 6.32
CA SER A 248 -10.93 -25.26 4.92
C SER A 248 -10.57 -26.72 4.72
N VAL A 249 -11.27 -27.36 3.78
CA VAL A 249 -10.97 -28.71 3.32
C VAL A 249 -11.08 -28.77 1.81
N SER A 250 -10.18 -29.51 1.17
CA SER A 250 -10.23 -29.80 -0.25
C SER A 250 -9.77 -31.21 -0.54
N ILE A 251 -10.43 -31.82 -1.52
CA ILE A 251 -10.09 -33.12 -2.07
C ILE A 251 -9.66 -32.96 -3.53
N GLY A 252 -8.76 -33.80 -3.99
CA GLY A 252 -8.32 -33.84 -5.38
C GLY A 252 -8.11 -35.27 -5.84
N TRP A 253 -8.41 -35.53 -7.11
CA TRP A 253 -8.24 -36.82 -7.74
C TRP A 253 -7.55 -36.66 -9.07
N ARG A 254 -6.36 -37.27 -9.21
CA ARG A 254 -5.62 -37.38 -10.45
C ARG A 254 -6.13 -38.57 -11.25
N LEU A 255 -7.02 -38.29 -12.19
CA LEU A 255 -7.62 -39.27 -13.09
C LEU A 255 -6.60 -39.79 -14.10
N ASP A 256 -5.71 -38.91 -14.56
CA ASP A 256 -4.58 -39.23 -15.43
C ASP A 256 -3.66 -40.34 -14.90
N ASN A 257 -3.59 -40.50 -13.58
CA ASN A 257 -2.82 -41.56 -12.94
C ASN A 257 -3.59 -42.90 -12.82
N GLU A 258 -4.86 -42.95 -13.23
CA GLU A 258 -5.65 -44.17 -13.13
C GLU A 258 -5.40 -45.14 -14.30
N PRO A 259 -5.48 -46.47 -14.06
CA PRO A 259 -5.26 -47.46 -15.11
C PRO A 259 -6.16 -47.27 -16.33
N PHE A 260 -7.40 -46.80 -16.15
CA PHE A 260 -8.36 -46.60 -17.23
C PHE A 260 -8.07 -45.38 -18.12
N MET A 261 -7.21 -44.45 -17.67
CA MET A 261 -6.83 -43.28 -18.47
C MET A 261 -5.53 -43.50 -19.26
N LYS A 262 -4.84 -44.63 -19.08
CA LYS A 262 -3.55 -44.90 -19.73
C LYS A 262 -3.62 -44.92 -21.26
N ASP A 263 -4.75 -45.30 -21.82
CA ASP A 263 -4.95 -45.39 -23.27
C ASP A 263 -5.32 -44.04 -23.91
N ALA A 264 -5.68 -43.04 -23.11
CA ALA A 264 -6.05 -41.71 -23.58
C ALA A 264 -4.80 -40.83 -23.78
N THR A 265 -3.95 -41.17 -24.74
CA THR A 265 -2.67 -40.47 -25.02
C THR A 265 -2.80 -39.01 -25.44
N TRP A 266 -4.01 -38.58 -25.81
CA TRP A 266 -4.34 -37.19 -26.11
C TRP A 266 -4.54 -36.34 -24.83
N ILE A 267 -4.62 -36.95 -23.65
CA ILE A 267 -4.72 -36.28 -22.35
C ILE A 267 -3.37 -36.39 -21.62
N THR A 268 -2.70 -35.27 -21.40
CA THR A 268 -1.40 -35.22 -20.71
C THR A 268 -1.50 -35.07 -19.20
N SER A 269 -2.58 -34.45 -18.70
CA SER A 269 -2.83 -34.29 -17.26
C SER A 269 -4.31 -34.00 -17.04
N LEU A 270 -4.95 -34.76 -16.15
CA LEU A 270 -6.36 -34.57 -15.80
C LEU A 270 -6.55 -34.76 -14.30
N LYS A 271 -6.97 -33.69 -13.63
CA LYS A 271 -7.20 -33.66 -12.19
C LYS A 271 -8.53 -33.02 -11.85
N LEU A 272 -9.35 -33.71 -11.07
CA LEU A 272 -10.54 -33.15 -10.44
C LEU A 272 -10.19 -32.60 -9.06
N ARG A 273 -10.84 -31.50 -8.68
CA ARG A 273 -10.70 -30.89 -7.36
C ARG A 273 -12.04 -30.33 -6.88
N ALA A 274 -12.36 -30.57 -5.61
CA ALA A 274 -13.48 -29.96 -4.91
C ALA A 274 -13.00 -29.47 -3.53
N GLY A 275 -13.57 -28.39 -3.02
CA GLY A 275 -13.21 -27.88 -1.69
C GLY A 275 -14.16 -26.79 -1.20
N ILE A 276 -14.13 -26.59 0.11
CA ILE A 276 -14.90 -25.57 0.83
C ILE A 276 -13.97 -24.86 1.83
N ALA A 277 -14.16 -23.56 2.01
CA ALA A 277 -13.35 -22.74 2.90
C ALA A 277 -14.18 -21.60 3.47
N THR A 278 -13.94 -21.26 4.73
CA THR A 278 -14.41 -20.01 5.34
C THR A 278 -13.32 -18.97 5.23
N VAL A 279 -13.66 -17.74 4.85
CA VAL A 279 -12.74 -16.59 4.78
C VAL A 279 -13.33 -15.41 5.54
N GLY A 280 -12.48 -14.59 6.15
CA GLY A 280 -12.88 -13.38 6.85
C GLY A 280 -12.04 -12.18 6.43
N ASN A 281 -12.58 -10.98 6.66
CA ASN A 281 -11.91 -9.72 6.38
C ASN A 281 -12.02 -8.78 7.60
N ALA A 282 -10.90 -8.41 8.18
CA ALA A 282 -10.83 -7.45 9.28
C ALA A 282 -10.70 -6.00 8.77
N ALA A 283 -11.62 -5.57 7.89
CA ALA A 283 -11.66 -4.22 7.32
C ALA A 283 -12.27 -3.20 8.29
N VAL A 284 -11.73 -3.13 9.50
CA VAL A 284 -12.14 -2.17 10.53
C VAL A 284 -11.00 -1.16 10.71
N GLY A 285 -11.36 0.13 10.73
CA GLY A 285 -10.38 1.21 10.94
C GLY A 285 -9.65 1.03 12.27
N PRO A 286 -8.33 1.30 12.33
CA PRO A 286 -7.62 1.29 13.60
C PRO A 286 -8.26 2.24 14.62
N TYR A 287 -8.27 1.83 15.89
CA TYR A 287 -8.84 2.55 17.04
C TYR A 287 -10.36 2.80 17.00
N THR A 288 -11.10 2.41 15.96
CA THR A 288 -12.56 2.64 15.91
C THR A 288 -13.36 1.78 16.91
N THR A 289 -12.73 0.73 17.43
CA THR A 289 -13.32 -0.19 18.43
C THR A 289 -12.82 0.06 19.85
N LEU A 290 -11.87 0.98 20.01
CA LEU A 290 -11.42 1.50 21.30
C LEU A 290 -12.27 2.74 21.54
N GLY A 291 -13.17 2.69 22.53
CA GLY A 291 -14.13 3.76 22.80
C GLY A 291 -13.48 5.15 22.71
N GLY A 292 -14.08 6.05 21.93
CA GLY A 292 -13.49 7.35 21.66
C GLY A 292 -13.24 8.13 22.96
N LEU A 293 -12.00 8.57 23.17
CA LEU A 293 -11.75 9.69 24.07
C LEU A 293 -12.25 10.95 23.35
N GLN A 294 -13.52 11.29 23.57
CA GLN A 294 -13.99 12.65 23.32
C GLN A 294 -13.34 13.55 24.37
N GLY A 295 -12.46 14.44 23.90
CA GLY A 295 -11.97 15.61 24.63
C GLY A 295 -12.29 16.85 23.82
#